data_AF-A0A382HPF5-F1
#
_entry.id   AF-A0A382HPF5-F1
#
_cell.length_a   1.000
_cell.length_b   1.000
_cell.length_c   1.000
_cell.angle_alpha   90.00
_cell.angle_beta   90.00
_cell.angle_gamma   90.00
#
_symmetry.space_group_name_H-M   'P 1'
#
loop_
_entity.id
_entity.type
_entity.pdbx_description
1 polymer ?
#
loop_
_entity_poly.entity_id
_entity_poly.type
_entity_poly.pdbx_seq_one_letter_code
_entity_poly.pdbx_strand_id
1 'polypeptide(L)' 'MSTIYHIIIGFVILVSSPAIILRVVFDSGFRSDFLTRFDGCKALEPLNGCLWIHAASVGEVR' A
#
# COMPACT_ATOMS: atom_id res chain seq x y z
N MET A 1 -13.88 -17.49 -2.68
CA MET A 1 -12.59 -16.94 -2.16
C MET A 1 -12.53 -15.41 -1.98
N SER A 2 -13.44 -14.60 -2.54
CA SER A 2 -13.36 -13.13 -2.47
C SER A 2 -13.75 -12.52 -1.11
N THR A 3 -14.84 -12.95 -0.47
CA THR A 3 -15.34 -12.30 0.76
C THR A 3 -14.36 -12.39 1.93
N ILE A 4 -13.76 -13.57 2.16
CA ILE A 4 -12.78 -13.77 3.24
C ILE A 4 -11.54 -12.90 3.02
N TYR A 5 -11.06 -12.82 1.78
CA TYR A 5 -9.94 -11.95 1.41
C TYR A 5 -10.24 -10.48 1.76
N HIS A 6 -11.41 -9.97 1.38
CA HIS A 6 -11.79 -8.59 1.70
C HIS A 6 -11.97 -8.35 3.19
N ILE A 7 -12.46 -9.33 3.94
CA ILE A 7 -12.57 -9.25 5.40
C ILE A 7 -11.17 -9.17 6.03
N ILE A 8 -10.22 -10.01 5.61
CA ILE A 8 -8.85 -9.99 6.12
C ILE A 8 -8.18 -8.65 5.82
N ILE A 9 -8.25 -8.19 4.58
CA ILE A 9 -7.64 -6.91 4.16
C ILE A 9 -8.30 -5.74 4.91
N GLY A 10 -9.63 -5.70 4.99
CA GLY A 10 -10.36 -4.68 5.73
C GLY A 10 -10.02 -4.68 7.21
N PHE A 11 -9.90 -5.85 7.84
CA PHE A 11 -9.52 -5.99 9.24
C PHE A 11 -8.09 -5.51 9.48
N VAL A 12 -7.13 -5.87 8.63
CA VAL A 12 -5.74 -5.40 8.73
C VAL A 12 -5.67 -3.88 8.60
N ILE A 13 -6.40 -3.29 7.66
CA ILE A 13 -6.48 -1.82 7.52
C ILE A 13 -7.08 -1.20 8.78
N LEU A 14 -8.18 -1.76 9.28
CA LEU A 14 -8.87 -1.24 10.46
C LEU A 14 -7.96 -1.26 11.70
N VAL A 15 -7.29 -2.38 11.97
CA VAL A 15 -6.40 -2.56 13.13
C VAL A 15 -5.14 -1.70 13.03
N SER A 16 -4.58 -1.52 11.83
CA SER A 16 -3.39 -0.68 11.62
C SER A 16 -3.69 0.81 11.62
N SER A 17 -4.92 1.21 11.28
CA SER A 17 -5.29 2.62 11.11
C SER A 17 -4.98 3.53 12.31
N PRO A 18 -5.20 3.16 13.59
CA PRO A 18 -4.93 4.06 14.71
C PRO A 18 -3.43 4.35 14.86
N ALA A 19 -2.58 3.35 14.68
CA ALA A 19 -1.13 3.50 14.75
C ALA A 19 -0.60 4.38 13.61
N ILE A 20 -1.14 4.22 12.41
CA ILE A 20 -0.78 5.05 11.25
C ILE A 20 -1.23 6.49 11.49
N ILE A 21 -2.49 6.71 11.93
CA ILE A 21 -3.03 8.05 12.20
C ILE A 21 -2.18 8.76 13.26
N LEU A 22 -1.84 8.09 14.36
CA LEU A 22 -0.97 8.66 15.39
C LEU A 22 0.38 9.12 14.81
N ARG A 23 1.02 8.30 13.97
CA ARG A 23 2.28 8.69 13.33
C ARG A 23 2.11 9.87 12.36
N VAL A 24 1.04 9.90 11.57
CA VAL A 24 0.77 11.05 10.67
C VAL A 24 0.56 12.35 11.46
N VAL A 25 -0.09 12.28 12.62
CA VAL A 25 -0.38 13.47 13.43
C VAL A 25 0.88 13.97 14.14
N PHE A 26 1.62 13.08 14.80
CA PHE A 26 2.69 13.46 15.73
C PHE A 26 4.10 13.43 15.13
N ASP A 27 4.33 12.74 14.02
CA ASP A 27 5.64 12.66 13.36
C ASP A 27 5.59 13.38 12.01
N SER A 28 6.24 14.56 11.94
CA SER A 28 6.28 15.39 10.75
C SER A 28 7.08 14.76 9.61
N GLY A 29 8.12 13.98 9.91
CA GLY A 29 8.91 13.25 8.92
C GLY A 29 8.09 12.12 8.31
N PHE A 30 7.46 11.30 9.17
CA PHE A 30 6.55 10.26 8.73
C PHE A 30 5.40 10.83 7.90
N ARG A 31 4.81 11.96 8.30
CA ARG A 31 3.73 12.60 7.55
C ARG A 31 4.17 13.03 6.16
N SER A 32 5.33 13.68 6.04
CA SER A 32 5.86 14.13 4.74
C SER A 32 6.08 12.95 3.79
N ASP A 33 6.72 11.89 4.27
CA ASP A 33 6.98 10.67 3.50
C ASP A 33 5.68 9.95 3.12
N PHE A 34 4.74 9.86 4.06
CA PHE A 34 3.43 9.24 3.84
C PHE A 34 2.64 9.98 2.74
N LEU A 35 2.57 11.31 2.81
CA LEU A 35 1.90 12.12 1.78
C LEU A 35 2.59 12.02 0.42
N THR A 36 3.92 11.99 0.39
CA THR A 36 4.70 11.82 -0.86
C THR A 36 4.42 10.47 -1.53
N ARG A 37 4.29 9.40 -0.73
CA ARG A 37 3.90 8.07 -1.24
C ARG A 37 2.45 8.03 -1.69
N PHE A 38 1.55 8.67 -0.94
CA PHE A 38 0.12 8.74 -1.25
C PHE A 38 -0.15 9.49 -2.56
N ASP A 39 0.64 10.52 -2.89
CA ASP A 39 0.55 11.29 -4.13
C ASP A 39 1.05 10.51 -5.38
N GLY A 40 1.00 9.18 -5.34
CA GLY A 40 1.25 8.33 -6.51
C GLY A 40 2.72 8.01 -6.75
N CYS A 41 3.52 7.89 -5.68
CA CYS A 41 4.92 7.43 -5.81
C CYS A 41 5.76 8.33 -6.74
N LYS A 42 5.45 9.63 -6.83
CA LYS A 42 6.18 10.62 -7.67
C LYS A 42 7.66 10.77 -7.30
N ALA A 43 8.08 10.24 -6.15
CA ALA A 43 9.47 10.16 -5.72
C ALA A 43 10.26 9.03 -6.40
N LEU A 44 9.62 8.11 -7.11
CA LEU A 44 10.34 7.15 -7.94
C LEU A 44 10.86 7.89 -9.18
N GLU A 45 12.18 7.85 -9.35
CA GLU A 45 12.79 8.30 -10.59
C GLU A 45 12.17 7.56 -11.77
N PRO A 46 11.99 8.24 -12.91
CA PRO A 46 11.55 7.56 -14.13
C PRO A 46 12.52 6.43 -14.41
N LEU A 47 12.02 5.19 -14.44
CA LEU A 47 12.84 4.06 -14.86
C LEU A 47 13.29 4.32 -16.29
N ASN A 48 14.60 4.53 -16.48
CA ASN A 48 15.24 4.71 -17.79
C ASN A 48 15.26 3.42 -18.64
N GLY A 49 14.38 2.45 -18.35
CA GLY A 49 14.34 1.13 -18.97
C GLY A 49 13.01 0.40 -18.76
N CYS A 50 12.89 -0.79 -19.32
CA CYS A 50 11.67 -1.60 -19.24
C CYS A 50 11.69 -2.48 -17.97
N LEU A 51 10.71 -2.30 -17.08
CA LEU A 51 10.47 -3.20 -15.95
C LEU A 51 9.55 -4.34 -16.39
N TRP A 52 10.11 -5.52 -16.59
CA TRP A 52 9.33 -6.74 -16.84
C TRP A 52 8.80 -7.30 -15.52
N ILE A 53 7.56 -6.95 -15.19
CA ILE A 53 6.84 -7.55 -14.07
C ILE A 53 6.15 -8.83 -14.57
N HIS A 54 6.74 -9.98 -14.26
CA HIS A 54 6.07 -11.25 -14.48
C HIS A 54 5.07 -11.51 -13.34
N ALA A 55 3.84 -11.01 -13.50
CA ALA A 55 2.75 -11.34 -12.60
C ALA A 55 2.17 -12.70 -13.02
N ALA A 56 2.69 -13.78 -12.45
CA ALA A 56 2.05 -15.09 -12.56
C ALA A 56 0.73 -15.04 -11.79
N SER A 57 -0.40 -15.00 -12.49
CA SER A 57 -1.72 -15.20 -11.90
C SER A 57 -1.74 -16.60 -11.28
N VAL A 58 -1.78 -16.68 -9.96
CA VAL A 58 -2.08 -17.93 -9.26
C VAL A 58 -3.57 -18.15 -9.47
N GLY A 59 -3.91 -19.00 -10.45
CA GLY A 59 -5.24 -19.12 -11.02
C GLY A 59 -6.38 -19.26 -10.01
N GLU A 60 -7.57 -18.86 -10.45
CA GLU A 60 -8.83 -19.03 -9.75
C GLU A 60 -9.00 -20.49 -9.30
N VAL A 61 -8.94 -20.74 -7.99
CA VAL A 61 -9.34 -22.02 -7.40
C VAL A 61 -10.84 -21.97 -7.16
N ARG A 62 -11.57 -22.84 -7.87
CA ARG A 62 -13.04 -23.05 -7.79
C ARG A 62 -13.57 -23.07 -6.37
#